data_AF-A0A438GFG3-F1
#
_entry.id   AF-A0A438GFG3-F1
#
_cell.length_a   1.000
_cell.length_b   1.000
_cell.length_c   1.000
_cell.angle_alpha   90.00
_cell.angle_beta   90.00
_cell.angle_gamma   90.00
#
_symmetry.space_group_name_H-M   'P 1'
#
loop_
_entity.id
_entity.type
_entity.pdbx_description
1 polymer ?
#
loop_
_entity_poly.entity_id
_entity_poly.type
_entity_poly.pdbx_seq_one_letter_code
_entity_poly.pdbx_strand_id
1 'polypeptide(L)'
;MQSDNLDLLQLKLKGSLGDKKFLLVLDNVWEKGCSEWDRLRIPLLGAWKGTKVVVTTRNRKVAAVMRANHPHYLLGELSAEDCWSLFKNLHLKMETPRHFLS
;
A
#
# COMPACT_ATOMS: atom_id res chain seq x y z
N MET A 1 -3.26 -19.49 23.92
CA MET A 1 -2.06 -18.68 24.23
C MET A 1 -1.34 -18.27 22.94
N GLN A 2 -1.95 -17.41 22.11
CA GLN A 2 -1.32 -16.92 20.87
C GLN A 2 -1.55 -15.40 20.68
N SER A 3 -1.98 -14.70 21.75
CA SER A 3 -2.24 -13.25 21.80
C SER A 3 -0.98 -12.42 22.04
N ASP A 4 -0.03 -12.97 22.79
CA ASP A 4 1.06 -12.18 23.40
C ASP A 4 2.03 -11.58 22.35
N ASN A 5 2.08 -12.15 21.14
CA ASN A 5 2.90 -11.64 20.05
C ASN A 5 2.24 -10.46 19.31
N LEU A 6 0.94 -10.55 18.99
CA LEU A 6 0.29 -9.50 18.21
C LEU A 6 0.16 -8.21 19.02
N ASP A 7 -0.21 -8.32 20.29
CA ASP A 7 -0.39 -7.16 21.17
C ASP A 7 0.96 -6.43 21.38
N LEU A 8 2.04 -7.19 21.54
CA LEU A 8 3.40 -6.64 21.63
C LEU A 8 3.82 -5.94 20.33
N LEU A 9 3.54 -6.54 19.18
CA LEU A 9 3.81 -5.94 17.86
C LEU A 9 2.99 -4.66 17.66
N GLN A 10 1.74 -4.65 18.09
CA GLN A 10 0.87 -3.47 18.03
C GLN A 10 1.40 -2.33 18.91
N LEU A 11 1.87 -2.63 20.13
CA LEU A 11 2.51 -1.65 21.02
C LEU A 11 3.79 -1.08 20.41
N LYS A 12 4.66 -1.95 19.85
CA LYS A 12 5.88 -1.51 19.16
C LYS A 12 5.59 -0.63 17.95
N LEU A 13 4.58 -1.00 17.16
CA LEU A 13 4.18 -0.24 15.98
C LEU A 13 3.61 1.13 16.39
N LYS A 14 2.74 1.16 17.41
CA LYS A 14 2.18 2.40 17.96
C LYS A 14 3.27 3.33 18.47
N GLY A 15 4.24 2.82 19.24
CA GLY A 15 5.36 3.63 19.73
C GLY A 15 6.27 4.14 18.61
N SER A 16 6.44 3.37 17.53
CA SER A 16 7.27 3.77 16.39
C SER A 16 6.65 4.87 15.53
N LEU A 17 5.30 4.91 15.49
CA LEU A 17 4.51 5.72 14.55
C LEU A 17 3.69 6.85 15.20
N GLY A 18 3.40 6.79 16.50
CA GLY A 18 2.41 7.65 17.18
C GLY A 18 2.62 9.15 16.98
N ASP A 19 3.88 9.61 17.05
CA ASP A 19 4.23 11.03 16.96
C ASP A 19 4.71 11.45 15.56
N LYS A 20 4.51 10.58 14.56
CA LYS A 20 5.02 10.80 13.20
C LYS A 20 3.88 10.88 12.21
N LYS A 21 4.03 11.76 11.23
CA LYS A 21 3.24 11.73 10.01
C LYS A 21 3.86 10.70 9.05
N PHE A 22 3.08 9.73 8.60
CA PHE A 22 3.57 8.68 7.70
C PHE A 22 2.58 8.35 6.58
N LEU A 23 3.10 7.68 5.55
CA LEU A 23 2.33 7.01 4.52
C LEU A 23 2.58 5.51 4.65
N LEU A 24 1.54 4.74 4.95
CA LEU A 24 1.62 3.28 4.98
C LEU A 24 1.04 2.73 3.68
N VAL A 25 1.83 1.96 2.94
CA VAL A 25 1.38 1.28 1.72
C VAL A 25 1.25 -0.20 2.00
N LEU A 26 0.03 -0.73 1.89
CA LEU A 26 -0.26 -2.16 1.97
C LEU A 26 -0.48 -2.67 0.56
N ASP A 27 0.59 -3.25 0.00
CA ASP A 27 0.57 -3.73 -1.38
C ASP A 27 -0.03 -5.14 -1.48
N ASN A 28 -0.80 -5.38 -2.55
CA ASN A 28 -1.34 -6.68 -2.90
C ASN A 28 -2.10 -7.34 -1.75
N VAL A 29 -3.07 -6.63 -1.17
CA VAL A 29 -3.89 -7.19 -0.09
C VAL A 29 -4.95 -8.12 -0.66
N TRP A 30 -4.97 -9.36 -0.18
CA TRP A 30 -5.99 -10.37 -0.48
C TRP A 30 -6.99 -10.44 0.67
N GLU A 31 -8.17 -10.99 0.39
CA GLU A 31 -9.31 -11.05 1.31
C GLU A 31 -8.91 -11.62 2.68
N LYS A 32 -8.73 -10.72 3.64
CA LYS A 32 -8.70 -11.01 5.06
C LYS A 32 -10.01 -10.45 5.62
N GLY A 33 -10.72 -11.25 6.41
CA GLY A 33 -12.01 -10.84 6.97
C GLY A 33 -11.94 -9.50 7.71
N CYS A 34 -13.09 -8.83 7.84
CA CYS A 34 -13.20 -7.52 8.52
C CYS A 34 -12.51 -7.51 9.90
N SER A 35 -12.57 -8.63 10.62
CA SER A 35 -11.94 -8.81 11.93
C SER A 35 -10.41 -8.62 11.93
N GLU A 36 -9.71 -9.08 10.90
CA GLU A 36 -8.25 -9.01 10.84
C GLU A 36 -7.78 -7.59 10.52
N TRP A 37 -8.47 -6.89 9.63
CA TRP A 37 -8.20 -5.46 9.40
C TRP A 37 -8.50 -4.62 10.64
N ASP A 38 -9.62 -4.89 11.31
CA ASP A 38 -10.00 -4.18 12.53
C ASP A 38 -8.95 -4.31 13.63
N ARG A 39 -8.29 -5.48 13.75
CA ARG A 39 -7.16 -5.68 14.66
C ARG A 39 -5.92 -4.94 14.17
N LEU A 40 -5.55 -5.06 12.90
CA LEU A 40 -4.32 -4.47 12.35
C LEU A 40 -4.31 -2.94 12.40
N ARG A 41 -5.47 -2.29 12.29
CA ARG A 41 -5.55 -0.82 12.28
C ARG A 41 -5.51 -0.18 13.67
N ILE A 42 -5.59 -0.94 14.76
CA ILE A 42 -5.60 -0.43 16.14
C ILE A 42 -4.43 0.53 16.42
N PRO A 43 -3.17 0.22 16.07
CA PRO A 43 -2.04 1.12 16.31
C PRO A 43 -2.12 2.44 15.53
N LEU A 44 -2.90 2.47 14.43
CA LEU A 44 -3.02 3.60 13.53
C LEU A 44 -4.13 4.58 13.96
N LEU A 45 -5.01 4.19 14.89
CA LEU A 45 -6.14 5.03 15.34
C LEU A 45 -5.69 6.32 16.03
N GLY A 46 -4.52 6.32 16.65
CA GLY A 46 -3.91 7.49 17.28
C GLY A 46 -2.87 8.21 16.41
N ALA A 47 -2.79 7.89 15.12
CA ALA A 47 -1.76 8.46 14.25
C ALA A 47 -1.94 9.98 14.05
N TRP A 48 -0.82 10.67 13.83
CA TRP A 48 -0.80 12.11 13.59
C TRP A 48 -1.73 12.53 12.43
N LYS A 49 -2.35 13.71 12.55
CA LYS A 49 -3.24 14.26 11.51
C LYS A 49 -2.53 14.37 10.17
N GLY A 50 -3.14 13.81 9.12
CA GLY A 50 -2.58 13.81 7.77
C GLY A 50 -1.73 12.59 7.43
N THR A 51 -1.60 11.63 8.35
CA THR A 51 -1.21 10.25 8.03
C THR A 51 -2.21 9.63 7.07
N LYS A 52 -1.72 8.82 6.12
CA LYS A 52 -2.54 8.12 5.13
C LYS A 52 -2.17 6.65 5.06
N VAL A 53 -3.17 5.81 4.80
CA VAL A 53 -2.98 4.40 4.44
C VAL A 53 -3.46 4.23 3.01
N VAL A 54 -2.60 3.65 2.16
CA VAL A 54 -2.93 3.29 0.79
C VAL A 54 -2.92 1.78 0.70
N VAL A 55 -3.98 1.21 0.15
CA VAL A 55 -4.12 -0.24 -0.06
C VAL A 55 -4.22 -0.48 -1.56
N THR A 56 -3.37 -1.35 -2.09
CA THR A 56 -3.52 -1.85 -3.46
C THR A 56 -4.06 -3.28 -3.39
N THR A 57 -4.99 -3.59 -4.28
CA THR A 57 -5.61 -4.92 -4.34
C THR A 57 -6.16 -5.18 -5.73
N ARG A 58 -6.20 -6.45 -6.14
CA ARG A 58 -6.88 -6.90 -7.35
C ARG A 58 -8.35 -7.25 -7.09
N ASN A 59 -8.77 -7.30 -5.82
CA ASN A 59 -10.11 -7.71 -5.42
C ASN A 59 -10.89 -6.50 -4.88
N ARG A 60 -11.92 -6.07 -5.62
CA ARG A 60 -12.78 -4.94 -5.22
C ARG A 60 -13.44 -5.14 -3.85
N LYS A 61 -13.70 -6.38 -3.42
CA LYS A 61 -14.31 -6.68 -2.11
C LYS A 61 -13.39 -6.27 -0.96
N VAL A 62 -12.07 -6.42 -1.12
CA VAL A 62 -11.08 -6.00 -0.11
C VAL A 62 -11.19 -4.50 0.16
N ALA A 63 -11.41 -3.71 -0.88
CA ALA A 63 -11.50 -2.27 -0.75
C ALA A 63 -12.71 -1.86 0.12
N ALA A 64 -13.84 -2.55 -0.02
CA ALA A 64 -15.02 -2.36 0.83
C ALA A 64 -14.75 -2.77 2.29
N VAL A 65 -14.09 -3.91 2.51
CA VAL A 65 -13.73 -4.41 3.86
C VAL A 65 -12.79 -3.44 4.59
N MET A 66 -11.88 -2.79 3.86
CA MET A 66 -10.91 -1.85 4.44
C MET A 66 -11.51 -0.52 4.92
N ARG A 67 -12.82 -0.29 4.69
CA ARG A 67 -13.55 0.93 5.07
C ARG A 67 -12.83 2.21 4.64
N ALA A 68 -12.21 2.18 3.45
CA ALA A 68 -11.50 3.32 2.90
C ALA A 68 -12.48 4.47 2.65
N ASN A 69 -12.24 5.64 3.26
CA ASN A 69 -13.00 6.86 2.99
C ASN A 69 -12.54 7.46 1.66
N HIS A 70 -13.48 7.67 0.72
CA HIS A 70 -13.26 8.17 -0.65
C HIS A 70 -12.55 7.18 -1.60
N PRO A 71 -12.86 7.23 -2.91
CA PRO A 71 -13.31 6.06 -3.66
C PRO A 71 -12.21 5.02 -3.88
N HIS A 72 -12.64 3.77 -4.05
CA HIS A 72 -11.83 2.72 -4.66
C HIS A 72 -11.36 3.22 -6.03
N TYR A 73 -10.13 3.71 -6.12
CA TYR A 73 -9.59 4.14 -7.40
C TYR A 73 -9.39 2.88 -8.24
N LEU A 74 -10.33 2.64 -9.14
CA LEU A 74 -10.20 1.57 -10.10
C LEU A 74 -9.21 2.04 -11.16
N LEU A 75 -8.02 1.44 -11.13
CA LEU A 75 -7.03 1.66 -12.18
C LEU A 75 -7.62 1.15 -13.50
N GLY A 76 -7.76 2.07 -14.46
CA GLY A 76 -8.11 1.75 -15.83
C GLY A 76 -6.88 1.31 -16.62
N GLU A 77 -7.13 0.93 -17.87
CA GLU A 77 -6.07 0.67 -18.85
C GLU A 77 -5.41 1.99 -19.28
N LEU A 78 -4.17 1.88 -19.73
CA LEU A 78 -3.48 3.00 -20.38
C LEU A 78 -4.10 3.25 -21.77
N SER A 79 -4.06 4.51 -22.22
CA SER A 79 -4.40 4.83 -23.62
C SER A 79 -3.43 4.14 -24.59
N ALA A 80 -3.80 4.03 -25.87
CA ALA A 80 -2.92 3.46 -26.88
C ALA A 80 -1.63 4.29 -27.03
N GLU A 81 -1.76 5.61 -26.94
CA GLU A 81 -0.66 6.58 -26.99
C GLU A 81 0.29 6.42 -25.79
N ASP A 82 -0.26 6.25 -24.58
CA ASP A 82 0.52 6.01 -23.37
C ASP A 82 1.20 4.64 -23.39
N CYS A 83 0.49 3.60 -23.88
CA CYS A 83 1.07 2.27 -24.10
C CYS A 83 2.26 2.34 -25.06
N TRP A 84 2.10 3.03 -26.19
CA TRP A 84 3.16 3.20 -27.18
C TRP A 84 4.34 4.00 -26.63
N SER A 85 4.06 5.04 -25.84
CA SER A 85 5.09 5.85 -25.18
C SER A 85 5.87 5.03 -24.15
N LEU A 86 5.18 4.20 -23.35
CA LEU A 86 5.81 3.28 -22.40
C LEU A 86 6.66 2.23 -23.12
N PHE A 87 6.16 1.65 -24.21
CA PHE A 87 6.91 0.69 -25.03
C PHE A 87 8.21 1.29 -25.58
N LYS A 88 8.14 2.46 -26.22
CA LYS A 88 9.32 3.18 -26.73
C LYS A 88 10.34 3.46 -25.62
N ASN A 89 9.87 3.94 -24.46
CA ASN A 89 10.75 4.23 -23.33
C ASN A 89 11.42 2.98 -22.75
N LEU A 90 10.72 1.85 -22.70
CA LEU A 90 11.31 0.58 -22.25
C LEU A 90 12.33 0.06 -23.26
N HIS A 91 12.01 0.10 -24.55
CA HIS A 91 12.89 -0.32 -25.63
C HIS A 91 14.20 0.49 -25.64
N LEU A 92 14.11 1.82 -25.61
CA LEU A 92 15.28 2.72 -25.63
C LEU A 92 16.15 2.62 -24.35
N LYS A 93 15.56 2.24 -23.21
CA LYS A 93 16.33 1.98 -21.97
C LYS A 93 17.07 0.65 -21.99
N MET A 94 16.65 -0.30 -22.83
CA MET A 94 17.33 -1.57 -23.00
C MET A 94 18.49 -1.49 -24.02
N GLU A 95 18.51 -0.46 -24.86
CA GLU A 95 19.59 -0.20 -25.83
C GLU A 95 20.76 0.62 -25.29
N THR A 96 20.71 1.05 -24.02
CA THR A 96 21.89 1.62 -23.34
C THR A 96 22.62 0.51 -22.56
N PRO A 97 23.80 0.06 -23.00
CA PRO A 97 24.61 -0.83 -22.18
C PRO A 97 24.99 -0.09 -20.90
N ARG A 98 24.56 -0.61 -19.75
CA ARG A 98 25.23 -0.31 -18.48
C ARG A 98 26.62 -0.92 -18.58
N HIS A 99 27.60 -0.19 -19.08
CA HIS A 99 29.04 -0.25 -18.74
C HIS A 99 29.80 0.76 -19.62
N PHE A 100 30.86 1.35 -19.05
CA PHE A 100 31.58 2.59 -19.42
C PHE A 100 30.83 3.84 -18.92
N LEU A 101 31.09 4.35 -17.71
CA LEU A 101 32.37 4.90 -17.27
C LEU A 101 32.70 4.48 -15.83
N SER A 102 33.94 4.00 -15.65
CA SER A 102 34.71 4.06 -14.41
C SER A 102 35.19 5.49 -14.16
#